data_AF-A0A6U5CB22-F1
#
_entry.id   AF-A0A6U5CB22-F1
#
_cell.length_a   1.000
_cell.length_b   1.000
_cell.length_c   1.000
_cell.angle_alpha   90.00
_cell.angle_beta   90.00
_cell.angle_gamma   90.00
#
_symmetry.space_group_name_H-M   'P 1'
#
loop_
_entity.id
_entity.type
_entity.pdbx_description
1 polymer ?
#
loop_
_entity_poly.entity_id
_entity_poly.type
_entity_poly.pdbx_seq_one_letter_code
_entity_poly.pdbx_strand_id
1 'polypeptide(L)'
;MLLELAPQIANCGMRTPDQLDAFMKEVERRLGRLSDENMVLKAEQFAAVWPVRRLETMREAVARRREIEGLARSLDFTTPQWGVKSNVRDELQHVIDKFDAVRPVLDSLHRQQDDLAKKYKAERVPFDFDCIKEVHKSAVGLAKYSLRMIDKSHKTLAEQVGNEVAIQRLETLIETALRFSFRCHQFAGGFDAEATRLFASTNGLLDTLYGDAPKDGKPAAKEKKKKKYTPTKSSPQKTAGQ
;
A
#
# COMPACT_ATOMS: atom_id res chain seq x y z
N MET A 1 30.43 27.56 17.27
CA MET A 1 29.71 26.51 16.50
C MET A 1 28.88 25.58 17.39
N LEU A 2 29.43 24.57 18.10
CA LEU A 2 28.61 23.63 18.88
C LEU A 2 27.96 24.26 20.13
N LEU A 3 28.68 25.12 20.85
CA LEU A 3 28.15 25.88 22.00
C LEU A 3 27.01 26.83 21.62
N GLU A 4 26.94 27.27 20.36
CA GLU A 4 25.85 28.10 19.84
C GLU A 4 24.68 27.26 19.32
N LEU A 5 24.96 26.03 18.88
CA LEU A 5 23.97 25.12 18.31
C LEU A 5 23.15 24.41 19.39
N ALA A 6 23.77 24.08 20.53
CA ALA A 6 23.09 23.47 21.67
C ALA A 6 21.88 24.27 22.19
N PRO A 7 21.97 25.59 22.48
CA PRO A 7 20.81 26.38 22.91
C PRO A 7 19.77 26.55 21.80
N GLN A 8 20.17 26.53 20.53
CA GLN A 8 19.24 26.55 19.40
C GLN A 8 18.41 25.27 19.38
N ILE A 9 19.03 24.09 19.45
CA ILE A 9 18.31 22.81 19.51
C ILE A 9 17.44 22.75 20.78
N ALA A 10 17.98 23.17 21.92
CA ALA A 10 17.30 23.11 23.21
C ALA A 10 16.07 24.03 23.31
N ASN A 11 16.05 25.17 22.60
CA ASN A 11 15.01 26.19 22.72
C ASN A 11 14.25 26.48 21.43
N CYS A 12 14.52 25.78 20.33
CA CYS A 12 13.85 26.05 19.06
C CYS A 12 12.33 25.91 19.21
N GLY A 13 11.60 26.97 18.88
CA GLY A 13 10.14 27.02 18.87
C GLY A 13 9.60 26.75 17.47
N MET A 14 9.93 25.59 16.89
CA MET A 14 9.44 25.23 15.55
C MET A 14 7.93 25.05 15.58
N ARG A 15 7.25 25.68 14.64
CA ARG A 15 5.78 25.67 14.58
C ARG A 15 5.23 24.73 13.53
N THR A 16 6.06 24.34 12.55
CA THR A 16 5.64 23.46 11.45
C THR A 16 6.65 22.33 11.19
N PRO A 17 6.22 21.19 10.63
CA PRO A 17 7.10 20.12 10.19
C PRO A 17 8.15 20.58 9.14
N ASP A 18 7.79 21.51 8.26
CA ASP A 18 8.74 22.02 7.24
C ASP A 18 9.86 22.87 7.85
N GLN A 19 9.54 23.65 8.88
CA GLN A 19 10.56 24.35 9.66
C GLN A 19 11.49 23.36 10.36
N LEU A 20 10.94 22.25 10.88
CA LEU A 20 11.73 21.16 11.46
C LEU A 20 12.68 20.53 10.44
N ASP A 21 12.19 20.20 9.24
CA ASP A 21 13.04 19.65 8.17
C ASP A 21 14.18 20.60 7.76
N ALA A 22 13.87 21.89 7.59
CA ALA A 22 14.87 22.90 7.23
C ALA A 22 15.91 23.09 8.33
N PHE A 23 15.46 23.17 9.59
CA PHE A 23 16.33 23.28 10.75
C PHE A 23 17.23 22.06 10.89
N MET A 24 16.66 20.86 10.78
CA MET A 24 17.43 19.62 10.87
C MET A 24 18.48 19.49 9.76
N LYS A 25 18.19 19.92 8.53
CA LYS A 25 19.21 19.96 7.46
C LYS A 25 20.42 20.82 7.84
N GLU A 26 20.18 21.98 8.46
CA GLU A 26 21.27 22.86 8.90
C GLU A 26 22.03 22.29 10.10
N VAL A 27 21.33 21.66 11.05
CA VAL A 27 21.94 20.96 12.20
C VAL A 27 22.85 19.83 11.69
N GLU A 28 22.34 18.93 10.86
CA GLU A 28 23.13 17.80 10.32
C GLU A 28 24.30 18.28 9.46
N ARG A 29 24.13 19.35 8.68
CA ARG A 29 25.23 19.93 7.90
C ARG A 29 26.37 20.45 8.79
N ARG A 30 26.05 20.98 9.98
CA ARG A 30 27.06 21.44 10.95
C ARG A 30 27.69 20.27 11.70
N LEU A 31 26.90 19.27 12.09
CA LEU A 31 27.38 18.06 12.78
C LEU A 31 28.25 17.19 11.88
N GLY A 32 27.95 17.10 10.58
CA GLY A 32 28.75 16.36 9.60
C GLY A 32 30.14 16.95 9.32
N ARG A 33 30.49 18.10 9.91
CA ARG A 33 31.86 18.66 9.88
C ARG A 33 32.74 18.13 11.01
N LEU A 34 32.17 17.40 11.96
CA LEU A 34 32.90 16.81 13.08
C LEU A 34 33.58 15.52 12.64
N SER A 35 34.80 15.28 13.13
CA SER A 35 35.57 14.07 12.83
C SER A 35 34.96 12.81 13.46
N ASP A 36 34.45 12.94 14.69
CA ASP A 36 33.66 11.92 15.39
C ASP A 36 32.60 12.62 16.24
N GLU A 37 31.36 12.63 15.76
CA GLU A 37 30.22 13.27 16.42
C GLU A 37 30.03 12.74 17.84
N ASN A 38 30.10 11.43 18.03
CA ASN A 38 29.81 10.80 19.32
C ASN A 38 30.88 11.13 20.35
N MET A 39 32.16 11.16 19.97
CA MET A 39 33.23 11.58 20.90
C MET A 39 33.15 13.06 21.23
N VAL A 40 32.92 13.92 20.24
CA VAL A 40 32.89 15.38 20.44
C VAL A 40 31.70 15.79 21.30
N LEU A 41 30.52 15.17 21.12
CA LEU A 41 29.33 15.48 21.89
C LEU A 41 29.36 14.87 23.31
N LYS A 42 30.10 13.78 23.53
CA LYS A 42 30.30 13.16 24.86
C LYS A 42 31.44 13.78 25.65
N ALA A 43 32.28 14.61 25.04
CA ALA A 43 33.31 15.34 25.77
C ALA A 43 32.68 16.13 26.92
N GLU A 44 33.30 16.10 28.11
CA GLU A 44 32.71 16.65 29.35
C GLU A 44 32.23 18.10 29.20
N GLN A 45 32.90 18.89 28.36
CA GLN A 45 32.56 20.28 28.08
C GLN A 45 31.22 20.48 27.34
N PHE A 46 30.75 19.47 26.60
CA PHE A 46 29.52 19.52 25.81
C PHE A 46 28.41 18.63 26.38
N ALA A 47 28.76 17.54 27.06
CA ALA A 47 27.81 16.57 27.60
C ALA A 47 26.76 17.19 28.55
N ALA A 48 27.14 18.24 29.30
CA ALA A 48 26.24 18.92 30.24
C ALA A 48 25.23 19.86 29.56
N VAL A 49 25.50 20.32 28.33
CA VAL A 49 24.71 21.36 27.64
C VAL A 49 24.01 20.81 26.39
N TRP A 50 24.51 19.71 25.83
CA TRP A 50 24.00 19.17 24.57
C TRP A 50 22.64 18.50 24.75
N PRO A 51 21.58 18.94 24.03
CA PRO A 51 20.23 18.40 24.18
C PRO A 51 20.05 17.10 23.39
N VAL A 52 20.82 16.05 23.75
CA VAL A 52 20.86 14.75 23.05
C VAL A 52 19.46 14.20 22.81
N ARG A 53 18.64 14.11 23.86
CA ARG A 53 17.30 13.52 23.79
C ARG A 53 16.39 14.24 22.80
N ARG A 54 16.43 15.58 22.81
CA ARG A 54 15.63 16.41 21.92
C ARG A 54 16.11 16.28 20.47
N LEU A 55 17.42 16.29 20.24
CA LEU A 55 18.01 16.10 18.91
C LEU A 55 17.63 14.75 18.31
N GLU A 56 17.78 13.66 19.06
CA GLU A 56 17.40 12.32 18.59
C GLU A 56 15.90 12.23 18.29
N THR A 57 15.07 12.89 19.10
CA THR A 57 13.63 12.97 18.85
C THR A 57 13.30 13.75 17.58
N MET A 58 14.03 14.84 17.29
CA MET A 58 13.90 15.59 16.03
C MET A 58 14.34 14.74 14.81
N ARG A 59 15.46 14.02 14.91
CA ARG A 59 15.94 13.08 13.88
C ARG A 59 14.89 12.02 13.56
N GLU A 60 14.34 11.40 14.60
CA GLU A 60 13.29 10.39 14.47
C GLU A 60 12.01 10.96 13.85
N ALA A 61 11.57 12.15 14.27
CA ALA A 61 10.41 12.82 13.69
C ALA A 61 10.59 13.08 12.19
N VAL A 62 11.75 13.62 11.78
CA VAL A 62 12.04 13.85 10.35
C VAL A 62 12.11 12.55 9.56
N ALA A 63 12.80 11.53 10.09
CA ALA A 63 12.88 10.22 9.45
C ALA A 63 11.50 9.59 9.28
N ARG A 64 10.65 9.69 10.32
CA ARG A 64 9.30 9.14 10.32
C ARG A 64 8.40 9.81 9.28
N ARG A 65 8.45 11.14 9.17
CA ARG A 65 7.72 11.87 8.13
C ARG A 65 8.15 11.40 6.74
N ARG A 66 9.45 11.30 6.49
CA ARG A 66 10.00 10.86 5.19
C ARG A 66 9.63 9.43 4.83
N GLU A 67 9.54 8.56 5.82
CA GLU A 67 9.06 7.18 5.63
C GLU A 67 7.61 7.20 5.13
N ILE A 68 6.71 7.94 5.79
CA ILE A 68 5.29 8.04 5.39
C ILE A 68 5.15 8.65 3.99
N GLU A 69 5.88 9.73 3.70
CA GLU A 69 5.93 10.33 2.36
C GLU A 69 6.52 9.38 1.31
N GLY A 70 7.46 8.52 1.71
CA GLY A 70 8.00 7.43 0.88
C GLY A 70 6.94 6.40 0.53
N LEU A 71 6.10 6.02 1.48
CA LEU A 71 4.97 5.11 1.24
C LEU A 71 3.99 5.72 0.24
N ALA A 72 3.57 6.98 0.43
CA ALA A 72 2.66 7.66 -0.49
C ALA A 72 3.23 7.73 -1.92
N ARG A 73 4.51 8.07 -2.07
CA ARG A 73 5.21 8.09 -3.37
C ARG A 73 5.34 6.71 -4.00
N SER A 74 5.48 5.65 -3.20
CA SER A 74 5.58 4.28 -3.74
C SER A 74 4.28 3.78 -4.39
N LEU A 75 3.15 4.41 -4.04
CA LEU A 75 1.83 4.16 -4.61
C LEU A 75 1.51 5.11 -5.78
N ASP A 76 2.40 6.04 -6.11
CA ASP A 76 2.17 7.02 -7.18
C ASP A 76 2.49 6.43 -8.55
N PHE A 77 1.43 6.05 -9.27
CA PHE A 77 1.48 5.49 -10.62
C PHE A 77 1.83 6.49 -11.72
N THR A 78 1.92 7.80 -11.40
CA THR A 78 2.32 8.83 -12.36
C THR A 78 3.83 9.01 -12.47
N THR A 79 4.59 8.39 -11.56
CA THR A 79 6.04 8.52 -11.52
C THR A 79 6.73 7.67 -12.59
N PRO A 80 7.88 8.13 -13.15
CA PRO A 80 8.63 7.37 -14.14
C PRO A 80 9.08 5.98 -13.64
N GLN A 81 9.35 5.86 -12.34
CA GLN A 81 9.74 4.60 -11.71
C GLN A 81 8.61 3.55 -11.56
N TRP A 82 7.36 3.90 -11.88
CA TRP A 82 6.25 2.94 -11.82
C TRP A 82 6.43 1.78 -12.81
N GLY A 83 6.95 2.06 -14.01
CA GLY A 83 7.27 1.03 -14.99
C GLY A 83 6.05 0.22 -15.45
N VAL A 84 5.16 0.89 -16.20
CA VAL A 84 3.90 0.35 -16.74
C VAL A 84 4.11 -1.01 -17.41
N LYS A 85 3.29 -2.00 -17.03
CA LYS A 85 3.34 -3.36 -17.59
C LYS A 85 2.63 -3.42 -18.95
N SER A 86 3.00 -4.42 -19.74
CA SER A 86 2.54 -4.61 -21.11
C SER A 86 1.09 -5.05 -21.22
N ASN A 87 0.52 -5.67 -20.18
CA ASN A 87 -0.86 -6.11 -20.16
C ASN A 87 -1.55 -5.76 -18.84
N VAL A 88 -2.88 -5.71 -18.91
CA VAL A 88 -3.77 -5.24 -17.83
C VAL A 88 -3.72 -6.17 -16.62
N ARG A 89 -3.51 -7.48 -16.83
CA ARG A 89 -3.39 -8.44 -15.73
C ARG A 89 -2.15 -8.15 -14.90
N ASP A 90 -1.01 -8.01 -15.55
CA ASP A 90 0.27 -7.78 -14.87
C ASP A 90 0.30 -6.41 -14.19
N GLU A 91 -0.29 -5.40 -14.83
CA GLU A 91 -0.45 -4.07 -14.24
C GLU A 91 -1.39 -4.09 -13.04
N LEU A 92 -2.50 -4.85 -13.11
CA LEU A 92 -3.42 -5.05 -11.99
C LEU A 92 -2.73 -5.79 -10.82
N GLN A 93 -1.92 -6.82 -11.11
CA GLN A 93 -1.14 -7.48 -10.07
C GLN A 93 -0.12 -6.51 -9.45
N HIS A 94 0.52 -5.67 -10.27
CA HIS A 94 1.50 -4.70 -9.80
C HIS A 94 0.89 -3.68 -8.82
N VAL A 95 -0.29 -3.12 -9.11
CA VAL A 95 -0.97 -2.19 -8.18
C VAL A 95 -1.33 -2.88 -6.86
N ILE A 96 -1.73 -4.15 -6.91
CA ILE A 96 -2.07 -4.95 -5.72
C ILE A 96 -0.83 -5.17 -4.86
N ASP A 97 0.28 -5.60 -5.46
CA ASP A 97 1.53 -5.87 -4.76
C ASP A 97 2.07 -4.60 -4.06
N LYS A 98 1.99 -3.45 -4.74
CA LYS A 98 2.39 -2.15 -4.18
C LYS A 98 1.55 -1.78 -2.96
N PHE A 99 0.24 -1.93 -3.06
CA PHE A 99 -0.67 -1.69 -1.94
C PHE A 99 -0.42 -2.65 -0.77
N ASP A 100 -0.20 -3.93 -1.06
CA ASP A 100 0.04 -4.97 -0.06
C ASP A 100 1.37 -4.79 0.69
N ALA A 101 2.37 -4.18 0.05
CA ALA A 101 3.61 -3.78 0.70
C ALA A 101 3.43 -2.58 1.66
N VAL A 102 2.58 -1.61 1.31
CA VAL A 102 2.41 -0.36 2.09
C VAL A 102 1.49 -0.55 3.29
N ARG A 103 0.39 -1.29 3.12
CA ARG A 103 -0.63 -1.48 4.16
C ARG A 103 -0.07 -1.89 5.54
N PRO A 104 0.73 -2.97 5.68
CA PRO A 104 1.18 -3.42 7.00
C PRO A 104 2.10 -2.41 7.68
N VAL A 105 2.87 -1.63 6.90
CA VAL A 105 3.74 -0.58 7.41
C VAL A 105 2.88 0.53 8.02
N LEU A 106 1.85 0.99 7.29
CA LEU A 106 0.95 2.04 7.78
C LEU A 106 0.10 1.58 8.98
N ASP A 107 -0.32 0.31 9.01
CA ASP A 107 -1.03 -0.28 10.15
C ASP A 107 -0.13 -0.29 11.41
N SER A 108 1.15 -0.60 11.25
CA SER A 108 2.12 -0.52 12.34
C SER A 108 2.32 0.91 12.84
N LEU A 109 2.39 1.87 11.91
CA LEU A 109 2.52 3.29 12.23
C LEU A 109 1.31 3.82 13.01
N HIS A 110 0.10 3.46 12.60
CA HIS A 110 -1.13 3.81 13.34
C HIS A 110 -1.11 3.31 14.78
N ARG A 111 -0.65 2.07 15.02
CA ARG A 111 -0.55 1.52 16.38
C ARG A 111 0.44 2.28 17.26
N GLN A 112 1.50 2.84 16.68
CA GLN A 112 2.54 3.57 17.39
C GLN A 112 2.25 5.07 17.50
N GLN A 113 1.22 5.57 16.81
CA GLN A 113 0.92 7.00 16.68
C GLN A 113 0.77 7.70 18.04
N ASP A 114 0.01 7.14 18.96
CA ASP A 114 -0.25 7.76 20.27
C ASP A 114 1.02 7.88 21.12
N ASP A 115 1.88 6.88 21.08
CA ASP A 115 3.14 6.88 21.83
C ASP A 115 4.16 7.83 21.22
N LEU A 116 4.24 7.87 19.88
CA LEU A 116 5.05 8.85 19.16
C LEU A 116 4.56 10.27 19.43
N ALA A 117 3.25 10.51 19.41
CA ALA A 117 2.66 11.82 19.70
C ALA A 117 3.01 12.30 21.12
N LYS A 118 2.92 11.42 22.12
CA LYS A 118 3.34 11.74 23.51
C LYS A 118 4.83 12.07 23.57
N LYS A 119 5.67 11.27 22.91
CA LYS A 119 7.13 11.46 22.87
C LYS A 119 7.51 12.79 22.22
N TYR A 120 6.97 13.09 21.04
CA TYR A 120 7.23 14.34 20.32
C TYR A 120 6.73 15.56 21.11
N LYS A 121 5.56 15.46 21.76
CA LYS A 121 5.03 16.50 22.63
C LYS A 121 5.92 16.75 23.85
N ALA A 122 6.44 15.71 24.49
CA ALA A 122 7.33 15.83 25.65
C ALA A 122 8.60 16.64 25.32
N GLU A 123 9.15 16.47 24.12
CA GLU A 123 10.34 17.17 23.63
C GLU A 123 10.04 18.44 22.82
N ARG A 124 8.76 18.88 22.78
CA ARG A 124 8.30 20.06 22.02
C ARG A 124 8.75 20.01 20.54
N VAL A 125 8.63 18.83 19.93
CA VAL A 125 8.91 18.62 18.50
C VAL A 125 7.59 18.62 17.74
N PRO A 126 7.41 19.51 16.74
CA PRO A 126 6.19 19.51 15.93
C PRO A 126 6.21 18.29 15.00
N PHE A 127 5.13 17.52 15.01
CA PHE A 127 4.93 16.42 14.07
C PHE A 127 3.47 16.42 13.62
N ASP A 128 3.26 16.30 12.32
CA ASP A 128 1.94 16.26 11.71
C ASP A 128 1.67 14.87 11.14
N PHE A 129 0.71 14.17 11.74
CA PHE A 129 0.26 12.86 11.26
C PHE A 129 -0.66 12.97 10.04
N ASP A 130 -1.03 14.17 9.59
CA ASP A 130 -1.83 14.35 8.37
C ASP A 130 -1.12 13.84 7.10
N CYS A 131 0.21 13.66 7.13
CA CYS A 131 0.93 12.98 6.05
C CYS A 131 0.42 11.54 5.79
N ILE A 132 -0.21 10.87 6.77
CA ILE A 132 -0.90 9.58 6.60
C ILE A 132 -2.07 9.71 5.62
N LYS A 133 -2.78 10.85 5.62
CA LYS A 133 -3.91 11.10 4.71
C LYS A 133 -3.46 11.07 3.24
N GLU A 134 -2.22 11.48 2.95
CA GLU A 134 -1.66 11.38 1.60
C GLU A 134 -1.48 9.93 1.16
N VAL A 135 -1.10 9.02 2.07
CA VAL A 135 -1.04 7.58 1.76
C VAL A 135 -2.43 7.03 1.43
N HIS A 136 -3.46 7.43 2.20
CA HIS A 136 -4.84 7.05 1.91
C HIS A 136 -5.31 7.58 0.55
N LYS A 137 -5.01 8.84 0.23
CA LYS A 137 -5.31 9.44 -1.08
C LYS A 137 -4.63 8.68 -2.21
N SER A 138 -3.34 8.33 -2.07
CA SER A 138 -2.62 7.54 -3.07
C SER A 138 -3.23 6.14 -3.25
N ALA A 139 -3.67 5.48 -2.16
CA ALA A 139 -4.35 4.19 -2.25
C ALA A 139 -5.68 4.29 -3.01
N VAL A 140 -6.48 5.34 -2.78
CA VAL A 140 -7.69 5.63 -3.58
C VAL A 140 -7.31 5.93 -5.03
N GLY A 141 -6.19 6.62 -5.26
CA GLY A 141 -5.62 6.83 -6.59
C GLY A 141 -5.36 5.52 -7.34
N LEU A 142 -4.77 4.53 -6.67
CA LEU A 142 -4.55 3.20 -7.24
C LEU A 142 -5.85 2.45 -7.54
N ALA A 143 -6.86 2.57 -6.68
CA ALA A 143 -8.19 2.02 -6.96
C ALA A 143 -8.76 2.61 -8.25
N LYS A 144 -8.77 3.95 -8.39
CA LYS A 144 -9.23 4.62 -9.61
C LYS A 144 -8.44 4.19 -10.83
N TYR A 145 -7.13 4.10 -10.71
CA TYR A 145 -6.25 3.67 -11.79
C TYR A 145 -6.63 2.24 -12.24
N SER A 146 -6.78 1.31 -11.30
CA SER A 146 -7.20 -0.07 -11.59
C SER A 146 -8.55 -0.14 -12.31
N LEU A 147 -9.55 0.61 -11.85
CA LEU A 147 -10.90 0.61 -12.46
C LEU A 147 -10.91 1.23 -13.86
N ARG A 148 -10.13 2.29 -14.09
CA ARG A 148 -9.99 2.90 -15.42
C ARG A 148 -9.29 1.96 -16.40
N MET A 149 -8.33 1.16 -15.96
CA MET A 149 -7.70 0.14 -16.81
C MET A 149 -8.73 -0.90 -17.26
N ILE A 150 -9.59 -1.35 -16.36
CA ILE A 150 -10.68 -2.27 -16.69
C ILE A 150 -11.66 -1.65 -17.69
N ASP A 151 -12.10 -0.41 -17.48
CA ASP A 151 -13.02 0.28 -18.41
C ASP A 151 -12.44 0.38 -19.84
N LYS A 152 -11.16 0.72 -19.96
CA LYS A 152 -10.46 0.75 -21.26
C LYS A 152 -10.38 -0.64 -21.89
N SER A 153 -10.03 -1.65 -21.10
CA SER A 153 -9.89 -3.03 -21.57
C SER A 153 -11.22 -3.62 -22.02
N HIS A 154 -12.30 -3.32 -21.30
CA HIS A 154 -13.66 -3.72 -21.64
C HIS A 154 -14.06 -3.21 -23.03
N LYS A 155 -13.78 -1.94 -23.35
CA LYS A 155 -14.09 -1.36 -24.68
C LYS A 155 -13.37 -2.11 -25.82
N THR A 156 -12.10 -2.45 -25.63
CA THR A 156 -11.33 -3.20 -26.63
C THR A 156 -11.74 -4.68 -26.73
N LEU A 157 -12.16 -5.29 -25.62
CA LEU A 157 -12.56 -6.70 -25.60
C LEU A 157 -14.01 -6.93 -26.02
N ALA A 158 -14.89 -5.93 -25.87
CA ALA A 158 -16.24 -5.94 -26.42
C ALA A 158 -16.25 -6.04 -27.95
N GLU A 159 -15.15 -5.69 -28.63
CA GLU A 159 -14.97 -5.88 -30.07
C GLU A 159 -14.66 -7.36 -30.45
N GLN A 160 -14.34 -8.22 -29.47
CA GLN A 160 -14.09 -9.66 -29.64
C GLN A 160 -15.31 -10.52 -29.30
N VAL A 161 -16.50 -10.06 -29.70
CA VAL A 161 -17.80 -10.71 -29.44
C VAL A 161 -17.77 -12.19 -29.83
N GLY A 162 -18.19 -13.07 -28.91
CA GLY A 162 -18.32 -14.53 -29.15
C GLY A 162 -17.17 -15.40 -28.65
N ASN A 163 -16.11 -14.83 -28.07
CA ASN A 163 -15.02 -15.59 -27.45
C ASN A 163 -15.27 -15.78 -25.94
N GLU A 164 -15.85 -16.93 -25.57
CA GLU A 164 -16.16 -17.29 -24.17
C GLU A 164 -14.92 -17.21 -23.24
N VAL A 165 -13.74 -17.57 -23.76
CA VAL A 165 -12.48 -17.49 -23.01
C VAL A 165 -12.08 -16.03 -22.76
N ALA A 166 -12.34 -15.12 -23.71
CA ALA A 166 -12.07 -13.69 -23.53
C ALA A 166 -13.02 -13.06 -22.50
N ILE A 167 -14.31 -13.44 -22.53
CA ILE A 167 -15.34 -13.00 -21.58
C ILE A 167 -14.95 -13.43 -20.15
N GLN A 168 -14.62 -14.71 -19.94
CA GLN A 168 -14.23 -15.22 -18.62
C GLN A 168 -12.97 -14.53 -18.07
N ARG A 169 -12.01 -14.21 -18.94
CA ARG A 169 -10.81 -13.45 -18.57
C ARG A 169 -11.15 -12.03 -18.14
N LEU A 170 -12.02 -11.35 -18.87
CA LEU A 170 -12.47 -10.00 -18.55
C LEU A 170 -13.24 -9.97 -17.22
N GLU A 171 -14.14 -10.92 -17.01
CA GLU A 171 -14.87 -11.08 -15.76
C GLU A 171 -13.91 -11.22 -14.57
N THR A 172 -12.92 -12.11 -14.66
CA THR A 172 -11.92 -12.31 -13.61
C THR A 172 -11.15 -11.01 -13.30
N LEU A 173 -10.81 -10.24 -14.33
CA LEU A 173 -10.13 -8.95 -14.18
C LEU A 173 -11.03 -7.92 -13.48
N ILE A 174 -12.31 -7.85 -13.86
CA ILE A 174 -13.30 -6.96 -13.24
C ILE A 174 -13.46 -7.30 -11.75
N GLU A 175 -13.71 -8.57 -11.42
CA GLU A 175 -13.87 -9.02 -10.03
C GLU A 175 -12.62 -8.71 -9.18
N THR A 176 -11.44 -8.95 -9.75
CA THR A 176 -10.17 -8.68 -9.07
C THR A 176 -10.00 -7.18 -8.81
N ALA A 177 -10.27 -6.33 -9.80
CA ALA A 177 -10.16 -4.88 -9.67
C ALA A 177 -11.19 -4.31 -8.68
N LEU A 178 -12.43 -4.82 -8.67
CA LEU A 178 -13.45 -4.43 -7.70
C LEU A 178 -13.05 -4.83 -6.28
N ARG A 179 -12.61 -6.07 -6.08
CA ARG A 179 -12.15 -6.55 -4.77
C ARG A 179 -10.96 -5.72 -4.28
N PHE A 180 -9.98 -5.48 -5.14
CA PHE A 180 -8.84 -4.62 -4.83
C PHE A 180 -9.29 -3.20 -4.44
N SER A 181 -10.13 -2.59 -5.26
CA SER A 181 -10.65 -1.24 -5.02
C SER A 181 -11.37 -1.15 -3.68
N PHE A 182 -12.20 -2.14 -3.34
CA PHE A 182 -12.88 -2.18 -2.05
C PHE A 182 -11.91 -2.29 -0.87
N ARG A 183 -10.79 -3.00 -1.01
CA ARG A 183 -9.72 -3.00 0.01
C ARG A 183 -9.12 -1.62 0.20
N CYS A 184 -8.89 -0.87 -0.89
CA CYS A 184 -8.44 0.52 -0.81
C CYS A 184 -9.49 1.43 -0.16
N HIS A 185 -10.78 1.22 -0.43
CA HIS A 185 -11.89 1.92 0.23
C HIS A 185 -11.85 1.73 1.76
N GLN A 186 -11.77 0.48 2.21
CA GLN A 186 -11.70 0.15 3.63
C GLN A 186 -10.46 0.75 4.29
N PHE A 187 -9.32 0.68 3.60
CA PHE A 187 -8.05 1.22 4.07
C PHE A 187 -8.07 2.75 4.21
N ALA A 188 -8.63 3.47 3.24
CA ALA A 188 -8.70 4.93 3.25
C ALA A 188 -9.87 5.49 4.10
N GLY A 189 -10.76 4.63 4.60
CA GLY A 189 -11.97 5.03 5.31
C GLY A 189 -13.06 5.61 4.40
N GLY A 190 -13.00 5.35 3.09
CA GLY A 190 -13.96 5.88 2.13
C GLY A 190 -13.39 6.07 0.74
N PHE A 191 -14.30 6.27 -0.21
CA PHE A 191 -13.97 6.74 -1.56
C PHE A 191 -14.37 8.20 -1.72
N ASP A 192 -13.64 8.89 -2.60
CA ASP A 192 -14.14 10.15 -3.14
C ASP A 192 -15.23 9.91 -4.21
N ALA A 193 -15.87 10.99 -4.65
CA ALA A 193 -17.00 10.93 -5.59
C ALA A 193 -16.61 10.25 -6.92
N GLU A 194 -15.38 10.45 -7.38
CA GLU A 194 -14.90 9.87 -8.63
C GLU A 194 -14.66 8.36 -8.49
N ALA A 195 -13.97 7.94 -7.42
CA ALA A 195 -13.72 6.52 -7.15
C ALA A 195 -15.04 5.77 -6.97
N THR A 196 -16.02 6.38 -6.29
CA THR A 196 -17.38 5.82 -6.14
C THR A 196 -18.05 5.61 -7.49
N ARG A 197 -18.01 6.61 -8.38
CA ARG A 197 -18.58 6.52 -9.73
C ARG A 197 -17.90 5.43 -10.57
N LEU A 198 -16.56 5.38 -10.55
CA LEU A 198 -15.80 4.38 -11.30
C LEU A 198 -16.13 2.96 -10.79
N PHE A 199 -16.19 2.78 -9.48
CA PHE A 199 -16.52 1.49 -8.87
C PHE A 199 -17.91 1.01 -9.30
N ALA A 200 -18.93 1.88 -9.23
CA ALA A 200 -20.28 1.56 -9.66
C ALA A 200 -20.34 1.23 -11.16
N SER A 201 -19.66 2.02 -12.00
CA SER A 201 -19.60 1.79 -13.44
C SER A 201 -18.94 0.44 -13.78
N THR A 202 -17.80 0.13 -13.16
CA THR A 202 -17.09 -1.14 -13.36
C THR A 202 -17.92 -2.32 -12.86
N ASN A 203 -18.67 -2.16 -11.75
CA ASN A 203 -19.58 -3.19 -11.27
C ASN A 203 -20.73 -3.46 -12.24
N GLY A 204 -21.29 -2.40 -12.86
CA GLY A 204 -22.32 -2.55 -13.89
C GLY A 204 -21.83 -3.30 -15.14
N LEU A 205 -20.52 -3.36 -15.41
CA LEU A 205 -19.99 -4.18 -16.50
C LEU A 205 -20.24 -5.67 -16.26
N LEU A 206 -20.19 -6.15 -15.01
CA LEU A 206 -20.56 -7.54 -14.71
C LEU A 206 -21.99 -7.82 -15.12
N ASP A 207 -22.92 -6.92 -14.80
CA ASP A 207 -24.33 -7.08 -15.17
C ASP A 207 -24.51 -7.20 -16.69
N THR A 208 -23.69 -6.50 -17.49
CA THR A 208 -23.73 -6.61 -18.96
C THR A 208 -23.14 -7.91 -19.48
N LEU A 209 -22.11 -8.47 -18.83
CA LEU A 209 -21.56 -9.79 -19.19
C LEU A 209 -22.55 -10.93 -18.90
N TYR A 210 -23.41 -10.75 -17.90
CA TYR A 210 -24.45 -11.69 -17.50
C TYR A 210 -25.83 -11.40 -18.13
N GLY A 211 -25.91 -10.39 -19.01
CA GLY A 211 -27.15 -9.78 -19.51
C GLY A 211 -28.02 -10.60 -20.48
N ASP A 212 -27.59 -11.79 -20.90
CA ASP A 212 -28.37 -12.71 -21.75
C ASP A 212 -28.71 -14.05 -21.06
N ALA A 213 -28.54 -14.17 -19.73
CA ALA A 213 -29.03 -15.34 -19.00
C ALA A 213 -30.54 -15.20 -18.69
N PRO A 214 -31.42 -16.09 -19.18
CA PRO A 214 -32.85 -16.03 -18.86
C PRO A 214 -33.04 -16.12 -17.34
N LYS A 215 -33.64 -15.08 -16.76
CA LYS A 215 -34.08 -15.08 -15.36
C LYS A 215 -35.39 -15.86 -15.23
N ASP A 216 -35.36 -17.15 -15.57
CA ASP A 216 -36.47 -18.06 -15.26
C ASP A 216 -35.94 -19.36 -14.66
N GLY A 217 -36.51 -19.67 -13.49
CA GLY A 217 -35.93 -20.56 -12.51
C GLY A 217 -36.08 -22.05 -12.81
N LYS A 218 -35.00 -22.78 -12.55
CA LYS A 218 -34.97 -24.02 -11.75
C LYS A 218 -33.51 -24.44 -11.55
N PRO A 219 -33.09 -24.92 -10.37
CA PRO A 219 -31.79 -25.53 -10.22
C PRO A 219 -31.74 -26.81 -11.05
N ALA A 220 -30.90 -26.83 -12.09
CA ALA A 220 -30.55 -28.06 -12.78
C ALA A 220 -29.93 -29.01 -11.75
N ALA A 221 -30.63 -30.13 -11.50
CA ALA A 221 -30.15 -31.19 -10.63
C ALA A 221 -28.77 -31.64 -11.12
N LYS A 222 -27.76 -31.55 -10.25
CA LYS A 222 -26.45 -32.19 -10.47
C LYS A 222 -26.70 -33.69 -10.51
N GLU A 223 -26.83 -34.25 -11.71
CA GLU A 223 -26.88 -35.68 -11.93
C GLU A 223 -25.52 -36.27 -11.54
N LYS A 224 -25.44 -36.78 -10.31
CA LYS A 224 -24.29 -37.54 -9.82
C LYS A 224 -24.17 -38.78 -10.71
N LYS A 225 -23.28 -38.75 -11.70
CA LYS A 225 -22.79 -39.97 -12.37
C LYS A 225 -22.20 -40.89 -11.30
N LYS A 226 -22.99 -41.85 -10.81
CA LYS A 226 -22.53 -42.99 -10.03
C LYS A 226 -21.53 -43.76 -10.90
N LYS A 227 -20.22 -43.61 -10.64
CA LYS A 227 -19.23 -44.56 -11.13
C LYS A 227 -19.60 -45.93 -10.54
N LYS A 228 -20.15 -46.82 -11.39
CA LYS A 228 -20.28 -48.24 -11.07
C LYS A 228 -18.87 -48.78 -10.85
N TYR A 229 -18.54 -49.06 -9.60
CA TYR A 229 -17.34 -49.80 -9.21
C TYR A 229 -17.59 -51.27 -9.57
N THR A 230 -16.87 -51.79 -10.56
CA THR A 230 -16.77 -53.22 -10.82
C THR A 230 -15.51 -53.75 -10.11
N PRO A 231 -15.63 -54.67 -9.15
CA PRO A 231 -14.46 -55.25 -8.50
C PRO A 231 -13.79 -56.27 -9.44
N THR A 232 -12.56 -55.98 -9.83
CA THR A 232 -11.67 -56.90 -10.54
C THR A 232 -11.27 -58.02 -9.58
N LYS A 233 -11.68 -59.26 -9.88
CA LYS A 233 -11.21 -60.46 -9.19
C LYS A 233 -9.72 -60.65 -9.50
N SER A 234 -8.90 -60.61 -8.45
CA SER A 234 -7.52 -61.07 -8.44
C SER A 234 -7.49 -62.60 -8.54
N SER A 235 -6.78 -63.14 -9.53
CA SER A 235 -6.35 -64.55 -9.55
C SER A 235 -4.91 -64.70 -9.04
N PRO A 236 -4.55 -65.82 -8.40
CA PRO A 236 -3.33 -65.94 -7.60
C PRO A 236 -2.08 -66.25 -8.43
N GLN A 237 -0.94 -65.72 -7.98
CA GLN A 237 0.40 -66.10 -8.42
C GLN A 237 0.67 -67.58 -8.16
N LYS A 238 1.07 -68.30 -9.21
CA LYS A 238 1.81 -69.56 -9.11
C LYS A 238 3.29 -69.24 -8.87
N THR A 239 3.82 -69.58 -7.71
CA THR A 239 5.25 -69.82 -7.50
C THR A 239 5.52 -71.29 -7.77
N ALA A 240 6.27 -71.57 -8.83
CA ALA A 240 6.87 -72.87 -9.09
C ALA A 240 8.14 -73.00 -8.24
N GLY A 241 8.20 -74.04 -7.42
CA GLY A 241 9.46 -74.57 -6.90
C GLY A 241 9.96 -75.66 -7.83
N GLN A 242 11.24 -75.56 -8.19
CA GLN A 242 12.19 -76.65 -8.39
C GLN A 242 13.59 -76.05 -8.37
#